data_AF-R5M9M2-F1
#
_entry.id   AF-R5M9M2-F1
#
_cell.length_a   1.000
_cell.length_b   1.000
_cell.length_c   1.000
_cell.angle_alpha   90.00
_cell.angle_beta   90.00
_cell.angle_gamma   90.00
#
_symmetry.space_group_name_H-M   'P 1'
#
loop_
_entity.id
_entity.type
_entity.pdbx_description
1 polymer ?
#
loop_
_entity_poly.entity_id
_entity_poly.type
_entity_poly.pdbx_seq_one_letter_code
_entity_poly.pdbx_strand_id
1 'polypeptide(L)'
;MTLKIKCNILISTKTGDKMAIVKVKSINDIKLPDSPKIKGDNGEIYQYTGSLYFKKIPFNKGDLTLKENQERLEILTKVMNLQGTKYLILPQNIYITDDTLLGYTSKIKEAKTIRNISLSSKYEDVIKSFKLLRKDIRILADKDIFNYDTTSDNILYDGRMYLIDFDNSIYCNDRVYLRTLHNIFETIYLCLVKDGFGSPLLMERDLEKLEQEFKSFRSTNYDLYFELLRWKLETYTRKRIKTVGDLRMCLSLTKRG
;
A
#
# COMPACT_ATOMS: atom_id res chain seq x y z
N MET A 1 13.03 19.07 -31.77
CA MET A 1 11.72 18.40 -31.97
C MET A 1 11.02 18.39 -30.62
N THR A 2 10.12 19.35 -30.40
CA THR A 2 9.55 19.65 -29.07
C THR A 2 8.33 18.75 -28.84
N LEU A 3 8.48 17.72 -28.00
CA LEU A 3 7.37 16.85 -27.60
C LEU A 3 6.41 17.67 -26.72
N LYS A 4 5.33 18.16 -27.33
CA LYS A 4 4.13 18.62 -26.63
C LYS A 4 3.55 17.42 -25.88
N ILE A 5 3.83 17.32 -24.59
CA ILE A 5 3.08 16.47 -23.67
C ILE A 5 1.62 16.95 -23.75
N LYS A 6 0.77 16.25 -24.52
CA LYS A 6 -0.69 16.47 -24.58
C LYS A 6 -1.33 15.90 -23.31
N CYS A 7 -0.88 16.34 -22.15
CA CYS A 7 -1.67 16.22 -20.94
C CYS A 7 -2.26 17.61 -20.71
N ASN A 8 -3.58 17.72 -20.65
CA ASN A 8 -4.27 18.91 -20.14
C ASN A 8 -3.96 19.02 -18.64
N ILE A 9 -2.69 19.30 -18.30
CA ILE A 9 -2.20 19.50 -16.94
C ILE A 9 -2.56 20.94 -16.60
N LEU A 10 -3.57 21.09 -15.74
CA LEU A 10 -3.80 22.36 -15.05
C LEU A 10 -2.60 22.60 -14.11
N ILE A 11 -1.62 23.36 -14.58
CA ILE A 11 -0.51 23.87 -13.76
C ILE A 11 -1.09 24.99 -12.89
N SER A 12 -1.30 24.72 -11.59
CA SER A 12 -1.70 25.76 -10.64
C SER A 12 -0.46 26.51 -10.16
N THR A 13 -0.39 27.81 -10.44
CA THR A 13 0.67 28.70 -9.95
C THR A 13 0.33 29.38 -8.62
N LYS A 14 -0.80 29.02 -7.98
CA LYS A 14 -1.22 29.57 -6.69
C LYS A 14 -1.30 28.49 -5.62
N THR A 15 -0.55 28.70 -4.54
CA THR A 15 -0.60 27.92 -3.30
C THR A 15 -1.91 28.20 -2.57
N GLY A 16 -2.82 27.24 -2.63
CA GLY A 16 -4.06 27.21 -1.86
C GLY A 16 -4.76 25.87 -2.11
N ASP A 17 -4.63 24.95 -1.14
CA ASP A 17 -5.33 23.67 -0.92
C ASP A 17 -5.65 22.73 -2.11
N LYS A 18 -5.18 23.02 -3.32
CA LYS A 18 -5.35 22.17 -4.48
C LYS A 18 -4.09 21.37 -4.72
N MET A 19 -4.27 20.05 -4.72
CA MET A 19 -3.30 19.08 -5.20
C MET A 19 -2.85 19.48 -6.61
N ALA A 20 -1.54 19.64 -6.80
CA ALA A 20 -1.00 20.24 -8.02
C ALA A 20 0.35 19.63 -8.43
N ILE A 21 0.64 19.75 -9.72
CA ILE A 21 2.01 19.62 -10.23
C ILE A 21 2.69 20.98 -10.07
N VAL A 22 3.76 21.02 -9.28
CA VAL A 22 4.50 22.23 -8.91
C VAL A 22 5.85 22.21 -9.63
N LYS A 23 6.01 23.14 -10.58
CA LYS A 23 7.28 23.32 -11.29
C LYS A 23 8.21 24.23 -10.49
N VAL A 24 9.42 23.77 -10.22
CA VAL A 24 10.49 24.50 -9.51
C VAL A 24 11.78 24.48 -10.33
N LYS A 25 12.77 25.31 -9.97
CA LYS A 25 14.09 25.29 -10.66
C LYS A 25 14.96 24.17 -10.13
N SER A 26 14.86 23.87 -8.84
CA SER A 26 15.65 22.81 -8.20
C SER A 26 15.00 22.29 -6.91
N ILE A 27 15.54 21.19 -6.36
CA ILE A 27 15.14 20.67 -5.04
C ILE A 27 15.28 21.70 -3.92
N ASN A 28 16.23 22.64 -4.03
CA ASN A 28 16.48 23.66 -3.01
C ASN A 28 15.31 24.64 -2.87
N ASP A 29 14.53 24.83 -3.94
CA ASP A 29 13.35 25.71 -3.91
C ASP A 29 12.21 25.15 -3.05
N ILE A 30 12.23 23.84 -2.76
CA ILE A 30 11.23 23.16 -1.93
C ILE A 30 11.45 23.47 -0.44
N LYS A 31 12.66 23.92 -0.05
CA LYS A 31 13.05 24.24 1.34
C LYS A 31 12.84 23.06 2.30
N LEU A 32 13.35 21.89 1.94
CA LEU A 32 13.34 20.71 2.82
C LEU A 32 14.25 20.93 4.03
N PRO A 33 13.98 20.29 5.18
CA PRO A 33 14.93 20.24 6.29
C PRO A 33 16.28 19.66 5.86
N ASP A 34 17.34 20.02 6.59
CA ASP A 34 18.72 19.62 6.27
C ASP A 34 18.93 18.10 6.25
N SER A 35 18.11 17.34 6.99
CA SER A 35 18.22 15.89 7.07
C SER A 35 16.87 15.19 6.89
N PRO A 36 16.85 14.06 6.14
CA PRO A 36 15.65 13.24 6.05
C PRO A 36 15.40 12.47 7.35
N LYS A 37 14.14 12.17 7.63
CA LYS A 37 13.71 11.26 8.70
C LYS A 37 13.99 9.80 8.35
N ILE A 38 13.88 9.45 7.07
CA ILE A 38 14.14 8.11 6.54
C ILE A 38 14.96 8.26 5.26
N LYS A 39 16.01 7.46 5.12
CA LYS A 39 16.87 7.42 3.93
C LYS A 39 17.09 5.97 3.52
N GLY A 40 16.85 5.68 2.25
CA GLY A 40 17.11 4.37 1.66
C GLY A 40 17.14 4.42 0.14
N ASP A 41 17.31 3.25 -0.49
CA ASP A 41 17.50 3.14 -1.95
C ASP A 41 16.27 3.58 -2.75
N ASN A 42 15.08 3.49 -2.13
CA ASN A 42 13.82 3.94 -2.70
C ASN A 42 13.49 5.40 -2.38
N GLY A 43 14.47 6.19 -1.94
CA GLY A 43 14.33 7.63 -1.72
C GLY A 43 14.46 8.07 -0.27
N GLU A 44 14.19 9.35 -0.07
CA GLU A 44 14.35 10.03 1.22
C GLU A 44 13.00 10.62 1.65
N ILE A 45 12.64 10.49 2.93
CA ILE A 45 11.41 11.05 3.50
C ILE A 45 11.78 12.17 4.45
N TYR A 46 11.22 13.35 4.21
CA TYR A 46 11.42 14.55 5.00
C TYR A 46 10.13 14.96 5.70
N GLN A 47 10.24 15.46 6.93
CA GLN A 47 9.13 16.19 7.56
C GLN A 47 8.97 17.52 6.82
N TYR A 48 7.86 17.74 6.13
CA TYR A 48 7.68 18.93 5.30
C TYR A 48 7.00 20.06 6.08
N THR A 49 5.74 19.85 6.47
CA THR A 49 4.94 20.82 7.22
C THR A 49 3.93 20.10 8.07
N GLY A 50 3.90 20.32 9.39
CA GLY A 50 2.85 19.81 10.29
C GLY A 50 2.47 18.34 10.02
N SER A 51 1.35 18.13 9.32
CA SER A 51 0.79 16.82 8.98
C SER A 51 1.23 16.23 7.63
N LEU A 52 2.23 16.81 6.95
CA LEU A 52 2.72 16.37 5.64
C LEU A 52 4.18 15.94 5.69
N TYR A 53 4.49 14.88 4.95
CA TYR A 53 5.86 14.51 4.60
C TYR A 53 6.12 14.81 3.12
N PHE A 54 7.39 14.98 2.78
CA PHE A 54 7.87 15.00 1.40
C PHE A 54 8.69 13.74 1.13
N LYS A 55 8.32 12.98 0.10
CA LYS A 55 9.09 11.86 -0.43
C LYS A 55 9.90 12.35 -1.62
N LYS A 56 11.21 12.38 -1.46
CA LYS A 56 12.16 12.64 -2.54
C LYS A 56 12.38 11.38 -3.34
N ILE A 57 12.15 11.47 -4.65
CA ILE A 57 12.37 10.37 -5.58
C ILE A 57 13.85 10.34 -5.97
N PRO A 58 14.51 9.17 -5.94
CA PRO A 58 15.89 9.01 -6.41
C PRO A 58 16.05 9.46 -7.86
N PHE A 59 17.19 10.06 -8.21
CA PHE A 59 17.41 10.63 -9.56
C PHE A 59 17.19 9.60 -10.68
N ASN A 60 17.66 8.36 -10.53
CA ASN A 60 17.45 7.28 -11.50
C ASN A 60 15.97 6.94 -11.74
N LYS A 61 15.09 7.21 -10.77
CA LYS A 61 13.63 7.08 -10.87
C LYS A 61 12.91 8.39 -11.19
N GLY A 62 13.65 9.50 -11.24
CA GLY A 62 13.14 10.86 -11.43
C GLY A 62 13.46 11.46 -12.80
N ASP A 63 14.50 11.00 -13.50
CA ASP A 63 14.91 11.54 -14.81
C ASP A 63 13.79 11.41 -15.86
N LEU A 64 13.13 12.52 -16.18
CA LEU A 64 12.00 12.60 -17.13
C LEU A 64 12.44 12.52 -18.59
N THR A 65 13.74 12.41 -18.89
CA THR A 65 14.17 12.01 -20.23
C THR A 65 13.86 10.53 -20.51
N LEU A 66 13.71 9.73 -19.46
CA LEU A 66 13.35 8.32 -19.54
C LEU A 66 11.83 8.12 -19.57
N LYS A 67 11.35 7.34 -20.54
CA LYS A 67 9.93 7.05 -20.74
C LYS A 67 9.26 6.47 -19.48
N GLU A 68 9.93 5.56 -18.79
CA GLU A 68 9.41 4.90 -17.58
C GLU A 68 9.14 5.92 -16.45
N ASN A 69 9.96 6.97 -16.35
CA ASN A 69 9.82 8.02 -15.34
C ASN A 69 8.75 9.05 -15.74
N GLN A 70 8.53 9.27 -17.05
CA GLN A 70 7.37 10.01 -17.55
C GLN A 70 6.07 9.28 -17.20
N GLU A 71 6.01 7.97 -17.43
CA GLU A 71 4.88 7.13 -17.04
C GLU A 71 4.64 7.18 -15.52
N ARG A 72 5.71 7.17 -14.71
CA ARG A 72 5.61 7.36 -13.25
C ARG A 72 4.97 8.70 -12.89
N LEU A 73 5.39 9.80 -13.51
CA LEU A 73 4.78 11.12 -13.30
C LEU A 73 3.29 11.11 -13.69
N GLU A 74 2.93 10.48 -14.81
CA GLU A 74 1.53 10.33 -15.23
C GLU A 74 0.70 9.53 -14.20
N ILE A 75 1.23 8.42 -13.70
CA ILE A 75 0.55 7.59 -12.70
C ILE A 75 0.38 8.36 -11.39
N LEU A 76 1.44 8.99 -10.88
CA LEU A 76 1.34 9.83 -9.68
C LEU A 76 0.30 10.93 -9.85
N THR A 77 0.25 11.56 -11.03
CA THR A 77 -0.75 12.58 -11.35
C THR A 77 -2.17 12.00 -11.36
N LYS A 78 -2.38 10.79 -11.90
CA LYS A 78 -3.68 10.12 -11.85
C LYS A 78 -4.08 9.74 -10.43
N VAL A 79 -3.17 9.12 -9.68
CA VAL A 79 -3.39 8.68 -8.29
C VAL A 79 -3.74 9.86 -7.39
N MET A 80 -3.01 10.97 -7.51
CA MET A 80 -3.30 12.23 -6.80
C MET A 80 -4.74 12.74 -7.03
N ASN A 81 -5.32 12.47 -8.19
CA ASN A 81 -6.65 12.96 -8.56
C ASN A 81 -7.78 11.93 -8.35
N LEU A 82 -7.49 10.76 -7.79
CA LEU A 82 -8.51 9.74 -7.53
C LEU A 82 -9.57 10.27 -6.56
N GLN A 83 -10.82 9.94 -6.87
CA GLN A 83 -11.99 10.27 -6.07
C GLN A 83 -12.62 9.00 -5.50
N GLY A 84 -13.35 9.13 -4.40
CA GLY A 84 -14.06 8.01 -3.78
C GLY A 84 -13.17 7.04 -2.99
N THR A 85 -11.89 7.38 -2.79
CA THR A 85 -10.94 6.59 -1.99
C THR A 85 -10.82 7.16 -0.58
N LYS A 86 -10.84 6.31 0.43
CA LYS A 86 -10.73 6.66 1.87
C LYS A 86 -9.53 6.01 2.56
N TYR A 87 -9.06 4.90 2.04
CA TYR A 87 -8.04 4.02 2.59
C TYR A 87 -6.74 4.05 1.77
N LEU A 88 -6.68 4.86 0.71
CA LEU A 88 -5.43 5.19 0.03
C LEU A 88 -4.96 6.56 0.51
N ILE A 89 -3.71 6.63 0.95
CA ILE A 89 -3.07 7.90 1.31
C ILE A 89 -2.31 8.40 0.09
N LEU A 90 -2.99 9.22 -0.70
CA LEU A 90 -2.54 9.63 -2.03
C LEU A 90 -1.51 10.78 -1.97
N PRO A 91 -0.60 10.88 -2.96
CA PRO A 91 0.20 12.07 -3.18
C PRO A 91 -0.67 13.33 -3.30
N GLN A 92 -0.16 14.47 -2.86
CA GLN A 92 -0.87 15.75 -2.90
C GLN A 92 -0.25 16.75 -3.86
N ASN A 93 1.02 17.14 -3.66
CA ASN A 93 1.73 18.00 -4.60
C ASN A 93 2.90 17.22 -5.19
N ILE A 94 3.04 17.24 -6.50
CA ILE A 94 4.13 16.57 -7.22
C ILE A 94 5.09 17.64 -7.72
N TYR A 95 6.36 17.56 -7.36
CA TYR A 95 7.36 18.57 -7.65
C TYR A 95 8.26 18.12 -8.80
N ILE A 96 8.42 18.98 -9.80
CA ILE A 96 9.19 18.70 -11.01
C ILE A 96 10.10 19.88 -11.41
N THR A 97 11.17 19.60 -12.13
CA THR A 97 11.88 20.55 -13.00
C THR A 97 11.42 20.34 -14.45
N ASP A 98 12.15 20.90 -15.42
CA ASP A 98 11.94 20.60 -16.84
C ASP A 98 12.25 19.13 -17.20
N ASP A 99 13.17 18.51 -16.48
CA ASP A 99 13.78 17.22 -16.82
C ASP A 99 13.73 16.20 -15.69
N THR A 100 13.23 16.55 -14.51
CA THR A 100 13.30 15.68 -13.33
C THR A 100 12.00 15.72 -12.52
N LEU A 101 11.48 14.54 -12.16
CA LEU A 101 10.52 14.33 -11.09
C LEU A 101 11.27 14.28 -9.76
N LEU A 102 11.12 15.32 -8.95
CA LEU A 102 11.87 15.49 -7.71
C LEU A 102 11.26 14.71 -6.54
N GLY A 103 9.94 14.59 -6.51
CA GLY A 103 9.24 13.97 -5.39
C GLY A 103 7.81 14.48 -5.24
N TYR A 104 7.19 14.13 -4.12
CA TYR A 104 5.83 14.53 -3.82
C TYR A 104 5.59 14.70 -2.32
N THR A 105 4.59 15.53 -1.97
CA THR A 105 4.06 15.58 -0.61
C THR A 105 2.91 14.60 -0.42
N SER A 106 2.73 14.11 0.81
CA SER A 106 1.58 13.29 1.17
C SER A 106 1.27 13.47 2.67
N LYS A 107 0.04 13.13 3.05
CA LYS A 107 -0.41 13.22 4.45
C LYS A 107 0.28 12.15 5.30
N ILE A 108 0.76 12.57 6.46
CA ILE A 108 1.20 11.67 7.51
C ILE A 108 -0.05 11.02 8.10
N LYS A 109 -0.09 9.69 8.02
CA LYS A 109 -1.12 8.88 8.67
C LYS A 109 -0.54 8.33 9.97
N GLU A 110 -1.06 8.82 11.09
CA GLU A 110 -0.70 8.34 12.43
C GLU A 110 -1.21 6.90 12.66
N ALA A 111 -0.47 5.94 12.13
CA ALA A 111 -0.73 4.51 12.21
C ALA A 111 0.59 3.75 12.12
N LYS A 112 0.62 2.53 12.67
CA LYS A 112 1.81 1.67 12.58
C LYS A 112 1.77 0.86 11.29
N THR A 113 2.92 0.45 10.80
CA THR A 113 2.97 -0.55 9.72
C THR A 113 2.31 -1.86 10.15
N ILE A 114 1.67 -2.59 9.23
CA ILE A 114 0.95 -3.84 9.53
C ILE A 114 1.88 -4.91 10.09
N ARG A 115 3.18 -4.84 9.75
CA ARG A 115 4.25 -5.65 10.36
C ARG A 115 4.20 -5.61 11.89
N ASN A 116 3.89 -4.43 12.44
CA ASN A 116 3.89 -4.11 13.87
C ASN A 116 2.46 -4.08 14.44
N ILE A 117 1.52 -4.82 13.83
CA ILE A 117 0.16 -4.97 14.36
C ILE A 117 0.18 -5.45 15.82
N SER A 118 -0.64 -4.80 16.67
CA SER A 118 -0.72 -5.12 18.09
C SER A 118 -1.38 -6.48 18.31
N LEU A 119 -0.88 -7.24 19.29
CA LEU A 119 -1.53 -8.48 19.73
C LEU A 119 -2.94 -8.23 20.28
N SER A 120 -3.20 -7.03 20.83
CA SER A 120 -4.53 -6.65 21.34
C SER A 120 -5.51 -6.22 20.24
N SER A 121 -5.06 -6.08 18.99
CA SER A 121 -5.95 -5.72 17.88
C SER A 121 -7.02 -6.81 17.68
N LYS A 122 -8.27 -6.39 17.51
CA LYS A 122 -9.38 -7.33 17.26
C LYS A 122 -9.20 -7.98 15.89
N TYR A 123 -9.32 -9.31 15.85
CA TYR A 123 -9.16 -10.09 14.62
C TYR A 123 -10.20 -9.70 13.56
N GLU A 124 -11.45 -9.50 13.99
CA GLU A 124 -12.56 -9.10 13.11
C GLU A 124 -12.35 -7.70 12.48
N ASP A 125 -11.71 -6.78 13.21
CA ASP A 125 -11.41 -5.44 12.68
C ASP A 125 -10.33 -5.50 11.58
N VAL A 126 -9.38 -6.44 11.67
CA VAL A 126 -8.38 -6.69 10.61
C VAL A 126 -9.08 -7.15 9.33
N ILE A 127 -9.97 -8.14 9.42
CA ILE A 127 -10.70 -8.66 8.25
C ILE A 127 -11.61 -7.57 7.65
N LYS A 128 -12.36 -6.88 8.51
CA LYS A 128 -13.28 -5.81 8.10
C LYS A 128 -12.53 -4.66 7.43
N SER A 129 -11.37 -4.28 7.95
CA SER A 129 -10.56 -3.20 7.38
C SER A 129 -9.94 -3.60 6.04
N PHE A 130 -9.49 -4.84 5.88
CA PHE A 130 -9.07 -5.36 4.58
C PHE A 130 -10.21 -5.27 3.56
N LYS A 131 -11.41 -5.73 3.90
CA LYS A 131 -12.62 -5.65 3.06
C LYS A 131 -12.95 -4.22 2.62
N LEU A 132 -12.73 -3.24 3.50
CA LEU A 132 -12.93 -1.83 3.18
C LEU A 132 -11.85 -1.31 2.21
N LEU A 133 -10.58 -1.63 2.43
CA LEU A 133 -9.48 -1.30 1.53
C LEU A 133 -9.70 -1.89 0.12
N ARG A 134 -10.28 -3.10 -0.01
CA ARG A 134 -10.59 -3.70 -1.33
C ARG A 134 -11.44 -2.82 -2.23
N LYS A 135 -12.29 -1.96 -1.67
CA LYS A 135 -13.14 -1.05 -2.43
C LYS A 135 -12.30 0.01 -3.13
N ASP A 136 -11.29 0.54 -2.45
CA ASP A 136 -10.39 1.52 -3.02
C ASP A 136 -9.39 0.90 -4.01
N ILE A 137 -8.94 -0.33 -3.75
CA ILE A 137 -8.11 -1.09 -4.71
C ILE A 137 -8.86 -1.32 -6.03
N ARG A 138 -10.19 -1.47 -5.99
CA ARG A 138 -11.01 -1.54 -7.21
C ARG A 138 -10.88 -0.25 -8.01
N ILE A 139 -10.98 0.91 -7.36
CA ILE A 139 -10.85 2.22 -8.02
C ILE A 139 -9.49 2.38 -8.71
N LEU A 140 -8.40 1.93 -8.06
CA LEU A 140 -7.06 1.91 -8.68
C LEU A 140 -7.02 0.98 -9.90
N ALA A 141 -7.55 -0.24 -9.75
CA ALA A 141 -7.53 -1.24 -10.80
C ALA A 141 -8.37 -0.84 -12.02
N ASP A 142 -9.48 -0.13 -11.82
CA ASP A 142 -10.32 0.42 -12.90
C ASP A 142 -9.61 1.55 -13.69
N LYS A 143 -8.43 1.97 -13.25
CA LYS A 143 -7.51 2.89 -13.96
C LYS A 143 -6.29 2.18 -14.54
N ASP A 144 -6.28 0.85 -14.52
CA ASP A 144 -5.15 0.00 -14.93
C ASP A 144 -3.87 0.27 -14.12
N ILE A 145 -3.99 0.79 -12.88
CA ILE A 145 -2.85 1.13 -12.03
C ILE A 145 -2.57 -0.03 -11.08
N PHE A 146 -1.44 -0.71 -11.31
CA PHE A 146 -0.92 -1.76 -10.44
C PHE A 146 0.19 -1.20 -9.54
N ASN A 147 -0.09 -1.08 -8.24
CA ASN A 147 0.96 -0.87 -7.25
C ASN A 147 1.54 -2.23 -6.86
N TYR A 148 2.78 -2.53 -7.25
CA TYR A 148 3.45 -3.77 -6.87
C TYR A 148 4.09 -3.72 -5.48
N ASP A 149 4.28 -2.52 -4.92
CA ASP A 149 4.96 -2.29 -3.64
C ASP A 149 3.99 -2.33 -2.45
N THR A 150 3.10 -3.32 -2.43
CA THR A 150 2.13 -3.53 -1.34
C THR A 150 2.73 -4.35 -0.20
N THR A 151 3.92 -3.96 0.25
CA THR A 151 4.67 -4.67 1.30
C THR A 151 4.17 -4.31 2.69
N SER A 152 4.64 -5.04 3.71
CA SER A 152 4.23 -4.82 5.11
C SER A 152 4.62 -3.45 5.67
N ASP A 153 5.55 -2.73 5.02
CA ASP A 153 5.95 -1.37 5.41
C ASP A 153 5.03 -0.30 4.79
N ASN A 154 4.37 -0.61 3.67
CA ASN A 154 3.48 0.31 2.95
C ASN A 154 1.99 0.11 3.28
N ILE A 155 1.65 -0.87 4.12
CA ILE A 155 0.31 -1.04 4.67
C ILE A 155 0.32 -0.57 6.13
N LEU A 156 -0.45 0.47 6.43
CA LEU A 156 -0.59 1.02 7.77
C LEU A 156 -1.87 0.50 8.45
N TYR A 157 -1.85 0.37 9.78
CA TYR A 157 -2.95 -0.13 10.59
C TYR A 157 -3.11 0.60 11.92
N ASP A 158 -4.33 1.08 12.18
CA ASP A 158 -4.78 1.70 13.45
C ASP A 158 -6.12 1.14 13.96
N GLY A 159 -6.53 -0.03 13.45
CA GLY A 159 -7.94 -0.49 13.47
C GLY A 159 -8.63 -0.32 12.11
N ARG A 160 -8.04 0.48 11.22
CA ARG A 160 -8.32 0.53 9.79
C ARG A 160 -7.02 0.35 9.00
N MET A 161 -7.11 -0.22 7.80
CA MET A 161 -5.97 -0.40 6.91
C MET A 161 -5.88 0.74 5.93
N TYR A 162 -4.65 1.18 5.66
CA TYR A 162 -4.36 2.21 4.67
C TYR A 162 -3.17 1.79 3.82
N LEU A 163 -3.22 2.10 2.52
CA LEU A 163 -2.09 1.90 1.60
C LEU A 163 -1.42 3.24 1.29
N ILE A 164 -0.09 3.25 1.38
CA ILE A 164 0.78 4.40 1.05
C ILE A 164 1.77 3.99 -0.07
N ASP A 165 2.60 4.95 -0.49
CA ASP A 165 3.72 4.82 -1.44
C ASP A 165 3.34 4.23 -2.82
N PHE A 166 2.97 5.13 -3.74
CA PHE A 166 2.47 4.79 -5.07
C PHE A 166 3.46 5.12 -6.20
N ASP A 167 4.65 5.61 -5.89
CA ASP A 167 5.67 6.02 -6.89
C ASP A 167 6.29 4.84 -7.65
N ASN A 168 6.19 3.63 -7.11
CA ASN A 168 6.53 2.40 -7.81
C ASN A 168 5.34 1.80 -8.59
N SER A 169 4.19 2.48 -8.70
CA SER A 169 3.07 1.94 -9.47
C SER A 169 3.34 1.93 -10.98
N ILE A 170 2.77 0.95 -11.68
CA ILE A 170 2.88 0.80 -13.15
C ILE A 170 1.49 0.68 -13.78
N TYR A 171 1.39 0.94 -15.09
CA TYR A 171 0.23 0.53 -15.85
C TYR A 171 0.28 -0.98 -16.11
N CYS A 172 -0.85 -1.65 -15.93
CA CYS A 172 -1.00 -3.06 -16.23
C CYS A 172 -2.45 -3.31 -16.65
N ASN A 173 -2.65 -4.03 -17.75
CA ASN A 173 -4.02 -4.27 -18.27
C ASN A 173 -4.56 -5.65 -17.88
N ASP A 174 -3.76 -6.47 -17.18
CA ASP A 174 -4.13 -7.85 -16.86
C ASP A 174 -4.34 -8.04 -15.36
N ARG A 175 -5.59 -8.36 -15.00
CA ARG A 175 -6.00 -8.81 -13.66
C ARG A 175 -5.49 -7.93 -12.51
N VAL A 176 -5.28 -6.63 -12.72
CA VAL A 176 -4.69 -5.70 -11.73
C VAL A 176 -5.34 -5.84 -10.38
N TYR A 177 -6.67 -5.82 -10.34
CA TYR A 177 -7.44 -5.96 -9.11
C TYR A 177 -7.08 -7.24 -8.35
N LEU A 178 -7.04 -8.37 -9.04
CA LEU A 178 -6.80 -9.69 -8.45
C LEU A 178 -5.35 -9.80 -7.96
N ARG A 179 -4.39 -9.30 -8.75
CA ARG A 179 -2.96 -9.29 -8.41
C ARG A 179 -2.69 -8.43 -7.17
N THR A 180 -3.21 -7.19 -7.16
CA THR A 180 -3.03 -6.28 -6.01
C THR A 180 -3.68 -6.84 -4.75
N LEU A 181 -4.90 -7.39 -4.85
CA LEU A 181 -5.55 -7.99 -3.70
C LEU A 181 -4.80 -9.21 -3.17
N HIS A 182 -4.25 -10.05 -4.06
CA HIS A 182 -3.48 -11.20 -3.64
C HIS A 182 -2.21 -10.77 -2.89
N ASN A 183 -1.46 -9.80 -3.40
CA ASN A 183 -0.25 -9.30 -2.73
C ASN A 183 -0.56 -8.69 -1.35
N ILE A 184 -1.66 -7.92 -1.24
CA ILE A 184 -2.10 -7.36 0.05
C ILE A 184 -2.52 -8.48 1.00
N PHE A 185 -3.29 -9.47 0.52
CA PHE A 185 -3.68 -10.63 1.31
C PHE A 185 -2.47 -11.39 1.84
N GLU A 186 -1.49 -11.72 0.99
CA GLU A 186 -0.29 -12.43 1.40
C GLU A 186 0.48 -11.65 2.46
N THR A 187 0.61 -10.34 2.28
CA THR A 187 1.27 -9.46 3.26
C THR A 187 0.55 -9.47 4.61
N ILE A 188 -0.78 -9.35 4.63
CA ILE A 188 -1.59 -9.42 5.86
C ILE A 188 -1.48 -10.80 6.49
N TYR A 189 -1.62 -11.86 5.69
CA TYR A 189 -1.53 -13.25 6.12
C TYR A 189 -0.21 -13.52 6.84
N LEU A 190 0.93 -13.21 6.20
CA LEU A 190 2.25 -13.39 6.79
C LEU A 190 2.40 -12.61 8.10
N CYS A 191 1.84 -11.40 8.20
CA CYS A 191 1.86 -10.63 9.45
C CYS A 191 1.00 -11.28 10.55
N LEU A 192 -0.12 -11.91 10.20
CA LEU A 192 -0.99 -12.60 11.16
C LEU A 192 -0.37 -13.92 11.64
N VAL A 193 0.17 -14.72 10.72
CA VAL A 193 0.64 -16.09 11.00
C VAL A 193 2.12 -16.20 11.31
N LYS A 194 2.89 -15.11 11.40
CA LYS A 194 4.36 -15.15 11.57
C LYS A 194 4.85 -16.05 12.72
N ASP A 195 4.11 -16.11 13.82
CA ASP A 195 4.46 -16.92 14.99
C ASP A 195 3.96 -18.37 14.86
N GLY A 196 3.20 -18.65 13.81
CA GLY A 196 2.49 -19.89 13.50
C GLY A 196 3.08 -20.75 12.39
N PHE A 197 4.16 -20.32 11.71
CA PHE A 197 4.81 -21.13 10.67
C PHE A 197 5.17 -22.54 11.19
N GLY A 198 4.79 -23.57 10.44
CA GLY A 198 4.91 -24.98 10.84
C GLY A 198 3.67 -25.57 11.51
N SER A 199 2.58 -24.81 11.66
CA SER A 199 1.28 -25.36 12.04
C SER A 199 0.73 -26.28 10.93
N PRO A 200 0.37 -27.55 11.24
CA PRO A 200 -0.22 -28.44 10.24
C PRO A 200 -1.60 -27.96 9.76
N LEU A 201 -2.30 -27.16 10.58
CA LEU A 201 -3.59 -26.59 10.19
C LEU A 201 -3.49 -25.62 9.01
N LEU A 202 -2.35 -24.95 8.83
CA LEU A 202 -2.12 -24.07 7.68
C LEU A 202 -1.96 -24.86 6.36
N MET A 203 -1.68 -26.16 6.46
CA MET A 203 -1.50 -27.07 5.31
C MET A 203 -2.73 -27.94 5.06
N GLU A 204 -3.87 -27.66 5.72
CA GLU A 204 -5.07 -28.43 5.46
C GLU A 204 -5.61 -28.13 4.07
N ARG A 205 -6.04 -29.20 3.39
CA ARG A 205 -6.47 -29.22 1.98
C ARG A 205 -7.43 -28.08 1.62
N ASP A 206 -8.34 -27.74 2.52
CA ASP A 206 -9.37 -26.73 2.30
C ASP A 206 -8.77 -25.31 2.21
N LEU A 207 -7.80 -25.01 3.09
CA LEU A 207 -7.08 -23.74 3.09
C LEU A 207 -6.11 -23.67 1.91
N GLU A 208 -5.38 -24.76 1.64
CA GLU A 208 -4.50 -24.86 0.48
C GLU A 208 -5.25 -24.66 -0.83
N LYS A 209 -6.44 -25.25 -0.96
CA LYS A 209 -7.29 -25.06 -2.15
C LYS A 209 -7.65 -23.59 -2.37
N LEU A 210 -8.04 -22.88 -1.31
CA LEU A 210 -8.34 -21.45 -1.39
C LEU A 210 -7.08 -20.65 -1.79
N GLU A 211 -5.93 -20.94 -1.19
CA GLU A 211 -4.66 -20.29 -1.58
C GLU A 211 -4.31 -20.51 -3.05
N GLN A 212 -4.52 -21.72 -3.58
CA GLN A 212 -4.30 -22.02 -4.99
C GLN A 212 -5.29 -21.27 -5.90
N GLU A 213 -6.55 -21.13 -5.50
CA GLU A 213 -7.52 -20.31 -6.21
C GLU A 213 -7.12 -18.83 -6.22
N PHE A 214 -6.54 -18.31 -5.13
CA PHE A 214 -6.04 -16.94 -5.05
C PHE A 214 -4.81 -16.73 -5.93
N LYS A 215 -3.82 -17.64 -5.85
CA LYS A 215 -2.59 -17.62 -6.68
C LYS A 215 -2.86 -17.70 -8.17
N SER A 216 -3.90 -18.45 -8.56
CA SER A 216 -4.35 -18.55 -9.96
C SER A 216 -5.35 -17.46 -10.37
N PHE A 217 -5.64 -16.50 -9.48
CA PHE A 217 -6.59 -15.40 -9.67
C PHE A 217 -7.99 -15.88 -10.09
N ARG A 218 -8.43 -17.04 -9.58
CA ARG A 218 -9.77 -17.60 -9.79
C ARG A 218 -10.77 -17.19 -8.71
N SER A 219 -10.29 -16.71 -7.57
CA SER A 219 -11.11 -16.29 -6.43
C SER A 219 -10.50 -15.10 -5.70
N THR A 220 -11.35 -14.31 -5.05
CA THR A 220 -10.95 -13.27 -4.08
C THR A 220 -11.68 -13.44 -2.75
N ASN A 221 -12.13 -14.66 -2.44
CA ASN A 221 -12.89 -14.96 -1.23
C ASN A 221 -11.98 -15.09 0.00
N TYR A 222 -11.19 -14.05 0.25
CA TYR A 222 -10.29 -13.99 1.41
C TYR A 222 -11.04 -13.95 2.75
N ASP A 223 -12.29 -13.46 2.74
CA ASP A 223 -13.17 -13.46 3.92
C ASP A 223 -13.39 -14.92 4.37
N LEU A 224 -13.70 -15.83 3.43
CA LEU A 224 -13.84 -17.26 3.72
C LEU A 224 -12.55 -17.87 4.25
N TYR A 225 -11.39 -17.53 3.69
CA TYR A 225 -10.11 -18.06 4.17
C TYR A 225 -9.87 -17.71 5.65
N PHE A 226 -10.05 -16.44 6.03
CA PHE A 226 -9.83 -16.00 7.40
C PHE A 226 -10.83 -16.64 8.39
N GLU A 227 -12.10 -16.71 8.03
CA GLU A 227 -13.10 -17.38 8.88
C GLU A 227 -12.84 -18.88 9.00
N LEU A 228 -12.43 -19.55 7.92
CA LEU A 228 -12.08 -20.97 7.95
C LEU A 228 -10.85 -21.23 8.83
N LEU A 229 -9.81 -20.42 8.71
CA LEU A 229 -8.62 -20.50 9.56
C LEU A 229 -8.97 -20.31 11.03
N ARG A 230 -9.77 -19.28 11.34
CA ARG A 230 -10.26 -19.04 12.71
C ARG A 230 -11.03 -20.25 13.23
N TRP A 231 -12.03 -20.74 12.49
CA TRP A 231 -12.85 -21.87 12.90
C TRP A 231 -12.03 -23.13 13.17
N LYS A 232 -11.09 -23.47 12.29
CA LYS A 232 -10.18 -24.63 12.46
C LYS A 232 -9.34 -24.49 13.73
N LEU A 233 -8.75 -23.32 13.96
CA LEU A 233 -7.95 -23.05 15.16
C LEU A 233 -8.77 -23.08 16.45
N GLU A 234 -9.95 -22.47 16.46
CA GLU A 234 -10.85 -22.47 17.62
C GLU A 234 -11.33 -23.90 17.95
N THR A 235 -11.60 -24.71 16.92
CA THR A 235 -12.01 -26.11 17.08
C THR A 235 -10.88 -26.97 17.64
N TYR A 236 -9.67 -26.86 17.06
CA TYR A 236 -8.51 -27.65 17.49
C TYR A 236 -8.08 -27.29 18.92
N THR A 237 -8.01 -26.00 19.24
CA THR A 237 -7.48 -25.53 20.52
C THR A 237 -8.54 -25.41 21.62
N ARG A 238 -9.82 -25.46 21.26
CA ARG A 238 -10.97 -25.15 22.13
C ARG A 238 -10.89 -23.76 22.77
N LYS A 239 -10.22 -22.81 22.10
CA LYS A 239 -10.06 -21.42 22.53
C LYS A 239 -10.71 -20.51 21.51
N ARG A 240 -11.46 -19.51 21.98
CA ARG A 240 -12.03 -18.48 21.12
C ARG A 240 -10.98 -17.45 20.73
N ILE A 241 -10.92 -17.09 19.46
CA ILE A 241 -10.04 -16.07 18.90
C ILE A 241 -10.82 -14.76 18.85
N LYS A 242 -10.39 -13.74 19.60
CA LYS A 242 -10.96 -12.38 19.53
C LYS A 242 -9.92 -11.38 19.03
N THR A 243 -8.66 -11.65 19.29
CA THR A 243 -7.53 -10.77 18.99
C THR A 243 -6.48 -11.45 18.12
N VAL A 244 -5.59 -10.66 17.53
CA VAL A 244 -4.41 -11.17 16.81
C VAL A 244 -3.52 -12.01 17.74
N GLY A 245 -3.43 -11.65 19.02
CA GLY A 245 -2.73 -12.43 20.05
C GLY A 245 -3.34 -13.82 20.24
N ASP A 246 -4.67 -13.91 20.32
CA ASP A 246 -5.36 -15.20 20.44
C ASP A 246 -5.08 -16.10 19.23
N LEU A 247 -5.15 -15.54 18.01
CA LEU A 247 -4.86 -16.25 16.77
C LEU A 247 -3.44 -16.85 16.81
N ARG A 248 -2.44 -16.03 17.14
CA ARG A 248 -1.03 -16.46 17.18
C ARG A 248 -0.76 -17.47 18.29
N MET A 249 -1.39 -17.31 19.44
CA MET A 249 -1.35 -18.31 20.51
C MET A 249 -1.92 -19.65 20.00
N CYS A 250 -3.09 -19.64 19.36
CA CYS A 250 -3.70 -20.87 18.86
C CYS A 250 -2.82 -21.55 17.81
N LEU A 251 -2.24 -20.78 16.89
CA LEU A 251 -1.27 -21.30 15.92
C LEU A 251 -0.05 -21.94 16.59
N SER A 252 0.51 -21.31 17.62
CA SER A 252 1.65 -21.87 18.37
C SER A 252 1.30 -23.21 19.05
N LEU A 253 0.09 -23.36 19.59
CA LEU A 253 -0.37 -24.59 20.21
C LEU A 253 -0.49 -25.77 19.22
N THR A 254 -0.79 -25.47 17.95
CA THR A 254 -0.93 -26.51 16.92
C THR A 254 0.40 -27.09 16.45
N LYS A 255 1.53 -26.43 16.74
CA LYS A 255 2.87 -26.95 16.41
C LYS A 255 3.36 -28.05 17.34
N ARG A 256 2.74 -28.17 18.52
CA ARG A 256 3.16 -29.06 19.60
C ARG A 256 2.31 -30.33 19.68
N GLY A 257 1.46 -30.56 18.67
CA GLY A 257 0.63 -31.77 18.52
C GLY A 257 1.26 -32.75 17.56
#